data_AF-A0AAV0STZ6-F1
#
_entry.id   AF-A0AAV0STZ6-F1
#
_cell.length_a   1.000
_cell.length_b   1.000
_cell.length_c   1.000
_cell.angle_alpha   90.00
_cell.angle_beta   90.00
_cell.angle_gamma   90.00
#
_symmetry.space_group_name_H-M   'P 1'
#
loop_
_entity.id
_entity.type
_entity.pdbx_description
1 polymer ?
#
loop_
_entity_poly.entity_id
_entity_poly.type
_entity_poly.pdbx_seq_one_letter_code
_entity_poly.pdbx_strand_id
1 'polypeptide(L)'
;MAQILHAMGALGTAKLVETSGLDLTGEYLGQTKAKVTEKLVEAKGGLLFVDEAYELGKGQYGEEAMTTLVAAMTDPSYNGMVIVIAGYPKDMDIMLNRNAGLKSQFKRFIDFPDWEANDGVAFLKAKAQKEGFMLENGTEFVLQKIFLELKRLDGFGNGRDAVRVWEELLQCRAQRVFDLPEDVRTITANDAQMAGEGILAARRPPDGQVLSQSSMPSDNPIFRTQEQHPGMLQHLSEQIEMQEAEEISTEDEVEWKEADVENVVEVEAEEDPEIEEIDDDKSTINEERDAGVSDEDWEELERAKKDHAAHLNALKRAREQAKLEEERRRAKAIQEKIRQICPCPAGFKWYKSGSGWRCGGGSHFVSDAQLNSQFTR
;
A
#
# COMPACT_ATOMS: atom_id res chain seq x y z
N MET A 1 -19.32 -4.75 -13.97
CA MET A 1 -19.04 -6.20 -14.11
C MET A 1 -19.83 -7.05 -13.12
N ALA A 2 -19.76 -6.77 -11.81
CA ALA A 2 -20.49 -7.53 -10.79
C ALA A 2 -22.01 -7.69 -11.07
N GLN A 3 -22.69 -6.61 -11.46
CA GLN A 3 -24.11 -6.65 -11.84
C GLN A 3 -24.42 -7.61 -13.00
N ILE A 4 -23.53 -7.67 -14.00
CA ILE A 4 -23.69 -8.55 -15.17
C ILE A 4 -23.51 -10.01 -14.74
N LEU A 5 -22.45 -10.30 -13.98
CA LEU A 5 -22.18 -11.66 -13.49
C LEU A 5 -23.27 -12.16 -12.54
N HIS A 6 -23.81 -11.28 -11.69
CA HIS A 6 -24.97 -11.57 -10.86
C HIS A 6 -26.22 -11.84 -11.69
N ALA A 7 -26.51 -11.01 -12.70
CA ALA A 7 -27.66 -11.22 -13.59
C ALA A 7 -27.56 -12.53 -14.40
N MET A 8 -26.34 -13.00 -14.66
CA MET A 8 -26.07 -14.30 -15.29
C MET A 8 -26.11 -15.48 -14.30
N GLY A 9 -26.32 -15.25 -13.00
CA GLY A 9 -26.34 -16.27 -11.96
C GLY A 9 -24.96 -16.81 -11.57
N ALA A 10 -23.87 -16.17 -12.00
CA ALA A 10 -22.50 -16.57 -11.66
C ALA A 10 -22.07 -16.09 -10.26
N LEU A 11 -22.69 -15.02 -9.76
CA LEU A 11 -22.49 -14.48 -8.42
C LEU A 11 -23.79 -14.56 -7.62
N GLY A 12 -23.67 -14.78 -6.31
CA GLY A 12 -24.82 -14.76 -5.40
C GLY A 12 -25.34 -13.34 -5.11
N THR A 13 -24.47 -12.33 -5.28
CA THR A 13 -24.81 -10.91 -5.10
C THR A 13 -24.15 -10.05 -6.18
N ALA A 14 -24.68 -8.85 -6.41
CA ALA A 14 -24.07 -7.85 -7.28
C ALA A 14 -23.01 -6.99 -6.57
N LYS A 15 -22.56 -7.38 -5.36
CA LYS A 15 -21.62 -6.62 -4.55
C LYS A 15 -20.26 -6.54 -5.26
N LEU A 16 -19.69 -5.34 -5.29
CA LEU A 16 -18.34 -5.06 -5.77
C LEU A 16 -17.55 -4.44 -4.62
N VAL A 17 -16.43 -5.06 -4.27
CA VAL A 17 -15.47 -4.54 -3.30
C VAL A 17 -14.20 -4.22 -4.06
N GLU A 18 -13.77 -2.95 -4.02
CA GLU A 18 -12.55 -2.47 -4.66
C GLU A 18 -11.47 -2.26 -3.59
N THR A 19 -10.24 -2.66 -3.89
CA THR A 19 -9.06 -2.52 -3.03
C THR A 19 -7.81 -2.42 -3.90
N SER A 20 -6.69 -1.95 -3.36
CA SER A 20 -5.38 -2.04 -4.02
C SER A 20 -4.50 -3.13 -3.41
N GLY A 21 -3.42 -3.50 -4.11
CA GLY A 21 -2.40 -4.38 -3.56
C GLY A 21 -1.79 -3.84 -2.25
N LEU A 22 -1.59 -2.53 -2.15
CA LEU A 22 -1.05 -1.88 -0.95
C LEU A 22 -2.03 -1.95 0.23
N ASP A 23 -3.32 -1.75 -0.02
CA ASP A 23 -4.36 -1.80 1.03
C ASP A 23 -4.47 -3.19 1.69
N LEU A 24 -4.16 -4.23 0.93
CA LEU A 24 -4.15 -5.62 1.38
C LEU A 24 -2.87 -6.00 2.14
N THR A 25 -1.81 -5.19 2.06
CA THR A 25 -0.57 -5.42 2.81
C THR A 25 -0.62 -4.75 4.19
N GLY A 26 -0.20 -5.49 5.22
CA GLY A 26 -0.01 -4.96 6.57
C GLY A 26 1.24 -4.10 6.67
N GLU A 27 1.27 -3.19 7.65
CA GLU A 27 2.50 -2.46 8.01
C GLU A 27 3.35 -3.28 8.99
N TYR A 28 2.72 -4.21 9.71
CA TYR A 28 3.30 -5.04 10.75
C TYR A 28 2.96 -6.52 10.53
N LEU A 29 3.77 -7.42 11.11
CA LEU A 29 3.56 -8.87 11.07
C LEU A 29 2.15 -9.25 11.55
N GLY A 30 1.50 -10.19 10.85
CA GLY A 30 0.18 -10.72 11.19
C GLY A 30 -1.02 -9.87 10.74
N GLN A 31 -0.83 -8.59 10.41
CA GLN A 31 -1.93 -7.73 9.97
C GLN A 31 -2.41 -8.03 8.55
N THR A 32 -1.49 -8.43 7.67
CA THR A 32 -1.78 -8.69 6.25
C THR A 32 -2.89 -9.73 6.08
N LYS A 33 -2.78 -10.86 6.79
CA LYS A 33 -3.79 -11.91 6.74
C LYS A 33 -5.17 -11.43 7.18
N ALA A 34 -5.23 -10.62 8.25
CA ALA A 34 -6.48 -10.05 8.74
C ALA A 34 -7.12 -9.12 7.69
N LYS A 35 -6.35 -8.18 7.13
CA LYS A 35 -6.82 -7.25 6.08
C LYS A 35 -7.35 -7.98 4.85
N VAL A 36 -6.62 -8.99 4.38
CA VAL A 36 -7.04 -9.80 3.23
C VAL A 36 -8.34 -10.55 3.55
N THR A 37 -8.42 -11.17 4.72
CA THR A 37 -9.61 -11.93 5.16
C THR A 37 -10.82 -11.02 5.29
N GLU A 38 -10.67 -9.83 5.86
CA GLU A 38 -11.74 -8.82 5.97
C GLU A 38 -12.30 -8.48 4.58
N LYS A 39 -11.44 -8.19 3.60
CA LYS A 39 -11.87 -7.86 2.23
C LYS A 39 -12.51 -9.04 1.51
N LEU A 40 -12.06 -10.26 1.76
CA LEU A 40 -12.67 -11.47 1.22
C LEU A 40 -14.07 -11.72 1.80
N VAL A 41 -14.23 -11.55 3.12
CA VAL A 41 -15.52 -11.65 3.81
C VAL A 41 -16.46 -10.54 3.32
N GLU A 42 -15.95 -9.32 3.16
CA GLU A 42 -16.68 -8.21 2.59
C GLU A 42 -17.19 -8.57 1.17
N ALA A 43 -16.35 -9.15 0.33
CA ALA A 43 -16.68 -9.50 -1.06
C ALA A 43 -17.46 -10.82 -1.22
N LYS A 44 -17.76 -11.54 -0.12
CA LYS A 44 -18.33 -12.89 -0.15
C LYS A 44 -19.61 -12.96 -1.01
N GLY A 45 -19.62 -13.90 -1.96
CA GLY A 45 -20.70 -14.09 -2.93
C GLY A 45 -20.82 -13.00 -4.01
N GLY A 46 -19.89 -12.03 -4.05
CA GLY A 46 -19.82 -10.94 -5.02
C GLY A 46 -18.48 -10.93 -5.77
N LEU A 47 -18.00 -9.74 -6.11
CA LEU A 47 -16.74 -9.53 -6.82
C LEU A 47 -15.75 -8.74 -5.96
N LEU A 48 -14.55 -9.29 -5.77
CA LEU A 48 -13.39 -8.57 -5.24
C LEU A 48 -12.51 -8.10 -6.39
N PHE A 49 -12.30 -6.80 -6.50
CA PHE A 49 -11.42 -6.18 -7.50
C PHE A 49 -10.18 -5.62 -6.80
N VAL A 50 -9.00 -6.12 -7.17
CA VAL A 50 -7.71 -5.70 -6.64
C VAL A 50 -6.93 -4.98 -7.74
N ASP A 51 -6.82 -3.66 -7.62
CA ASP A 51 -6.00 -2.85 -8.53
C ASP A 51 -4.52 -2.87 -8.12
N GLU A 52 -3.64 -2.65 -9.09
CA GLU A 52 -2.17 -2.69 -8.92
C GLU A 52 -1.72 -3.92 -8.11
N ALA A 53 -2.29 -5.08 -8.42
CA ALA A 53 -2.12 -6.30 -7.62
C ALA A 53 -0.66 -6.77 -7.54
N TYR A 54 0.19 -6.39 -8.50
CA TYR A 54 1.63 -6.66 -8.48
C TYR A 54 2.36 -6.10 -7.25
N GLU A 55 1.78 -5.12 -6.55
CA GLU A 55 2.30 -4.65 -5.25
C GLU A 55 2.25 -5.75 -4.17
N LEU A 56 1.29 -6.69 -4.26
CA LEU A 56 1.25 -7.90 -3.41
C LEU A 56 2.45 -8.80 -3.65
N GLY A 57 3.15 -8.67 -4.77
CA GLY A 57 4.36 -9.44 -5.01
C GLY A 57 5.57 -8.94 -4.23
N LYS A 58 5.53 -7.77 -3.58
CA LYS A 58 6.75 -7.15 -3.03
C LYS A 58 6.90 -7.38 -1.53
N GLY A 59 8.09 -7.84 -1.12
CA GLY A 59 8.45 -8.04 0.30
C GLY A 59 7.70 -9.19 0.98
N GLN A 60 8.00 -9.41 2.27
CA GLN A 60 7.45 -10.52 3.05
C GLN A 60 5.92 -10.43 3.26
N TYR A 61 5.40 -9.21 3.47
CA TYR A 61 3.98 -8.98 3.71
C TYR A 61 3.14 -9.20 2.46
N GLY A 62 3.68 -8.89 1.28
CA GLY A 62 3.02 -9.19 0.02
C GLY A 62 2.85 -10.69 -0.21
N GLU A 63 3.91 -11.48 0.06
CA GLU A 63 3.86 -12.95 -0.08
C GLU A 63 2.80 -13.58 0.84
N GLU A 64 2.66 -13.06 2.07
CA GLU A 64 1.59 -13.45 3.00
C GLU A 64 0.20 -13.13 2.43
N ALA A 65 0.02 -11.94 1.84
CA ALA A 65 -1.25 -11.53 1.25
C ALA A 65 -1.65 -12.46 0.09
N MET A 66 -0.70 -12.73 -0.80
CA MET A 66 -0.87 -13.64 -1.93
C MET A 66 -1.22 -15.05 -1.49
N THR A 67 -0.50 -15.58 -0.49
CA THR A 67 -0.75 -16.93 0.04
C THR A 67 -2.15 -17.01 0.65
N THR A 68 -2.57 -15.96 1.37
CA THR A 68 -3.91 -15.87 1.96
C THR A 68 -5.00 -15.81 0.88
N LEU A 69 -4.81 -15.02 -0.19
CA LEU A 69 -5.73 -14.98 -1.33
C LEU A 69 -5.85 -16.35 -2.02
N VAL A 70 -4.74 -17.04 -2.25
CA VAL A 70 -4.74 -18.38 -2.86
C VAL A 70 -5.46 -19.40 -1.98
N ALA A 71 -5.23 -19.36 -0.66
CA ALA A 71 -5.94 -20.23 0.28
C ALA A 71 -7.46 -19.98 0.19
N ALA A 72 -7.89 -18.72 0.17
CA ALA A 72 -9.29 -18.34 0.02
C ALA A 72 -9.92 -18.79 -1.30
N MET A 73 -9.17 -18.81 -2.40
CA MET A 73 -9.65 -19.34 -3.69
C MET A 73 -9.94 -20.84 -3.66
N THR A 74 -9.30 -21.58 -2.75
CA THR A 74 -9.52 -23.02 -2.57
C THR A 74 -10.53 -23.37 -1.48
N ASP A 75 -10.87 -22.41 -0.62
CA ASP A 75 -11.78 -22.62 0.51
C ASP A 75 -13.26 -22.57 0.03
N PRO A 76 -14.05 -23.64 0.28
CA PRO A 76 -15.48 -23.68 -0.07
C PRO A 76 -16.32 -22.53 0.51
N SER A 77 -15.85 -21.89 1.58
CA SER A 77 -16.51 -20.75 2.24
C SER A 77 -16.65 -19.52 1.34
N TYR A 78 -15.81 -19.42 0.29
CA TYR A 78 -15.84 -18.33 -0.68
C TYR A 78 -16.44 -18.75 -2.04
N ASN A 79 -17.11 -19.91 -2.10
CA ASN A 79 -17.83 -20.33 -3.30
C ASN A 79 -18.84 -19.27 -3.77
N GLY A 80 -18.88 -19.04 -5.08
CA GLY A 80 -19.76 -18.02 -5.68
C GLY A 80 -19.21 -16.59 -5.61
N MET A 81 -17.95 -16.42 -5.23
CA MET A 81 -17.20 -15.16 -5.35
C MET A 81 -16.30 -15.18 -6.59
N VAL A 82 -16.07 -14.00 -7.18
CA VAL A 82 -15.08 -13.80 -8.25
C VAL A 82 -14.03 -12.82 -7.77
N ILE A 83 -12.75 -13.18 -7.92
CA ILE A 83 -11.62 -12.28 -7.65
C ILE A 83 -11.05 -11.84 -9.00
N VAL A 84 -10.91 -10.53 -9.20
CA VAL A 84 -10.27 -9.92 -10.35
C VAL A 84 -9.06 -9.15 -9.86
N ILE A 85 -7.90 -9.45 -10.43
CA ILE A 85 -6.65 -8.72 -10.19
C ILE A 85 -6.30 -7.93 -11.44
N ALA A 86 -5.87 -6.69 -11.28
CA ALA A 86 -5.48 -5.79 -12.37
C ALA A 86 -4.08 -5.21 -12.11
N GLY A 87 -3.40 -4.84 -13.20
CA GLY A 87 -2.07 -4.26 -13.14
C GLY A 87 -1.38 -4.28 -14.50
N TYR A 88 -0.15 -3.75 -14.55
CA TYR A 88 0.62 -3.72 -15.79
C TYR A 88 1.06 -5.13 -16.19
N PRO A 89 0.99 -5.51 -17.49
CA PRO A 89 1.23 -6.89 -17.92
C PRO A 89 2.56 -7.47 -17.45
N LYS A 90 3.65 -6.70 -17.56
CA LYS A 90 5.00 -7.14 -17.15
C LYS A 90 5.08 -7.38 -15.64
N ASP A 91 4.52 -6.49 -14.84
CA ASP A 91 4.58 -6.57 -13.38
C ASP A 91 3.68 -7.71 -12.87
N MET A 92 2.53 -7.91 -13.51
CA MET A 92 1.64 -9.05 -13.25
C MET A 92 2.32 -10.38 -13.58
N ASP A 93 3.02 -10.48 -14.72
CA ASP A 93 3.79 -11.69 -15.05
C ASP A 93 4.87 -11.98 -14.02
N ILE A 94 5.61 -10.96 -13.57
CA ILE A 94 6.63 -11.09 -12.52
C ILE A 94 5.99 -11.59 -11.23
N MET A 95 4.89 -10.98 -10.79
CA MET A 95 4.17 -11.39 -9.57
C MET A 95 3.67 -12.83 -9.67
N LEU A 96 2.96 -13.18 -10.74
CA LEU A 96 2.34 -14.50 -10.91
C LEU A 96 3.39 -15.62 -11.00
N ASN A 97 4.57 -15.34 -11.57
CA ASN A 97 5.64 -16.34 -11.71
C ASN A 97 6.41 -16.59 -10.40
N ARG A 98 6.23 -15.78 -9.34
CA ARG A 98 6.87 -16.02 -8.03
C ARG A 98 6.38 -17.30 -7.36
N ASN A 99 5.11 -17.66 -7.58
CA ASN A 99 4.52 -18.87 -7.02
C ASN A 99 3.68 -19.59 -8.07
N ALA A 100 4.14 -20.78 -8.49
CA ALA A 100 3.44 -21.60 -9.48
C ALA A 100 2.01 -21.97 -9.06
N GLY A 101 1.75 -22.12 -7.76
CA GLY A 101 0.42 -22.36 -7.21
C GLY A 101 -0.52 -21.19 -7.49
N LEU A 102 -0.03 -19.96 -7.39
CA LEU A 102 -0.83 -18.75 -7.59
C LEU A 102 -1.23 -18.57 -9.05
N LYS A 103 -0.30 -18.73 -10.00
CA LYS A 103 -0.60 -18.67 -11.43
C LYS A 103 -1.65 -19.69 -11.86
N SER A 104 -1.66 -20.87 -11.26
CA SER A 104 -2.61 -21.95 -11.58
C SER A 104 -4.06 -21.63 -11.19
N GLN A 105 -4.28 -20.78 -10.17
CA GLN A 105 -5.62 -20.41 -9.72
C GLN A 105 -6.29 -19.40 -10.65
N PHE A 106 -5.51 -18.56 -11.33
CA PHE A 106 -6.01 -17.62 -12.32
C PHE A 106 -6.19 -18.31 -13.68
N LYS A 107 -7.43 -18.70 -13.98
CA LYS A 107 -7.77 -19.45 -15.21
C LYS A 107 -8.01 -18.57 -16.44
N ARG A 108 -8.22 -17.27 -16.26
CA ARG A 108 -8.59 -16.33 -17.31
C ARG A 108 -7.73 -15.08 -17.22
N PHE A 109 -7.10 -14.75 -18.34
CA PHE A 109 -6.32 -13.54 -18.55
C PHE A 109 -7.02 -12.73 -19.63
N ILE A 110 -7.18 -11.43 -19.39
CA ILE A 110 -7.79 -10.50 -20.33
C ILE A 110 -6.80 -9.36 -20.52
N ASP A 111 -6.22 -9.30 -21.70
CA ASP A 111 -5.29 -8.23 -22.06
C ASP A 111 -6.08 -7.03 -22.59
N PHE A 112 -5.81 -5.85 -22.04
CA PHE A 112 -6.34 -4.58 -22.51
C PHE A 112 -5.26 -3.88 -23.33
N PRO A 113 -5.32 -3.95 -24.68
CA PRO A 113 -4.37 -3.25 -25.51
C PRO A 113 -4.55 -1.73 -25.37
N ASP A 114 -3.48 -1.00 -25.64
CA ASP A 114 -3.55 0.46 -25.74
C ASP A 114 -4.54 0.89 -26.81
N TRP A 115 -5.17 2.03 -26.57
CA TRP A 115 -6.13 2.64 -27.48
C TRP A 115 -5.48 2.94 -28.83
N GLU A 116 -6.25 2.75 -29.89
CA GLU A 116 -5.95 3.36 -31.17
C GLU A 116 -6.39 4.82 -31.17
N ALA A 117 -5.81 5.62 -32.07
CA ALA A 117 -6.15 7.04 -32.16
C ALA A 117 -7.66 7.27 -32.38
N ASN A 118 -8.31 6.36 -33.10
CA ASN A 118 -9.76 6.40 -33.33
C ASN A 118 -10.58 6.16 -32.05
N ASP A 119 -10.07 5.37 -31.11
CA ASP A 119 -10.76 5.11 -29.83
C ASP A 119 -10.77 6.39 -28.98
N GLY A 120 -9.65 7.11 -28.95
CA GLY A 120 -9.56 8.43 -28.31
C GLY A 120 -10.53 9.45 -28.92
N VAL A 121 -10.61 9.51 -30.26
CA VAL A 121 -11.57 10.38 -30.96
C VAL A 121 -13.02 9.98 -30.67
N ALA A 122 -13.33 8.68 -30.70
CA ALA A 122 -14.66 8.17 -30.40
C ALA A 122 -15.08 8.49 -28.96
N PHE A 123 -14.16 8.35 -28.00
CA PHE A 123 -14.37 8.74 -26.61
C PHE A 123 -14.69 10.24 -26.50
N LEU A 124 -13.88 11.12 -27.11
CA LEU A 124 -14.11 12.56 -27.07
C LEU A 124 -15.42 12.96 -27.72
N LYS A 125 -15.80 12.32 -28.83
CA LYS A 125 -17.09 12.55 -29.50
C LYS A 125 -18.27 12.17 -28.60
N ALA A 126 -18.21 11.00 -27.97
CA ALA A 126 -19.23 10.55 -27.03
C ALA A 126 -19.32 11.50 -25.81
N LYS A 127 -18.16 11.96 -25.31
CA LYS A 127 -18.10 12.92 -24.19
C LYS A 127 -18.69 14.28 -24.57
N ALA A 128 -18.34 14.81 -25.74
CA ALA A 128 -18.91 16.04 -26.28
C ALA A 128 -20.43 15.96 -26.41
N GLN A 129 -20.96 14.87 -26.98
CA GLN A 129 -22.40 14.66 -27.11
C GLN A 129 -23.11 14.60 -25.75
N LYS A 130 -22.52 13.89 -24.78
CA LYS A 130 -23.07 13.76 -23.42
C LYS A 130 -23.11 15.11 -22.70
N GLU A 131 -22.13 15.96 -22.91
CA GLU A 131 -22.01 17.29 -22.28
C GLU A 131 -22.67 18.42 -23.10
N GLY A 132 -23.28 18.10 -24.25
CA GLY A 132 -24.02 19.06 -25.08
C GLY A 132 -23.15 19.94 -25.97
N PHE A 133 -21.96 19.46 -26.34
CA PHE A 133 -21.05 20.13 -27.28
C PHE A 133 -21.17 19.55 -28.69
N MET A 134 -21.05 20.43 -29.68
CA MET A 134 -20.93 20.08 -31.09
C MET A 134 -19.45 20.13 -31.51
N LEU A 135 -18.98 19.13 -32.25
CA LEU A 135 -17.66 19.18 -32.87
C LEU A 135 -17.78 19.81 -34.26
N GLU A 136 -16.95 20.82 -34.54
CA GLU A 136 -16.85 21.41 -35.87
C GLU A 136 -16.26 20.41 -36.89
N ASN A 137 -16.58 20.60 -38.16
CA ASN A 137 -15.96 19.85 -39.25
C ASN A 137 -14.43 20.02 -39.23
N GLY A 138 -13.70 18.91 -39.30
CA GLY A 138 -12.24 18.90 -39.28
C GLY A 138 -11.63 18.75 -37.89
N THR A 139 -12.37 19.01 -36.81
CA THR A 139 -11.91 18.80 -35.43
C THR A 139 -11.50 17.34 -35.19
N GLU A 140 -12.29 16.38 -35.66
CA GLU A 140 -11.98 14.94 -35.52
C GLU A 140 -10.62 14.56 -36.12
N PHE A 141 -10.27 15.15 -37.27
CA PHE A 141 -8.98 14.89 -37.93
C PHE A 141 -7.79 15.45 -37.14
N VAL A 142 -7.97 16.62 -36.53
CA VAL A 142 -6.95 17.21 -35.63
C VAL A 142 -6.77 16.34 -34.40
N LEU A 143 -7.86 15.91 -33.76
CA LEU A 143 -7.83 15.02 -32.60
C LEU A 143 -7.15 13.68 -32.93
N GLN A 144 -7.43 13.10 -34.09
CA GLN A 144 -6.78 11.87 -34.54
C GLN A 144 -5.25 12.03 -34.63
N LYS A 145 -4.76 13.15 -35.18
CA LYS A 145 -3.32 13.44 -35.22
C LYS A 145 -2.72 13.57 -33.83
N ILE A 146 -3.42 14.22 -32.91
CA ILE A 146 -2.98 14.40 -31.52
C ILE A 146 -2.81 13.03 -30.85
N PHE A 147 -3.80 12.14 -30.94
CA PHE A 147 -3.69 10.81 -30.36
C PHE A 147 -2.61 9.95 -31.04
N LEU A 148 -2.41 10.08 -32.35
CA LEU A 148 -1.29 9.41 -33.05
C LEU A 148 0.07 9.86 -32.53
N GLU A 149 0.24 11.15 -32.25
CA GLU A 149 1.47 11.68 -31.66
C GLU A 149 1.62 11.31 -30.19
N LEU A 150 0.55 11.37 -29.39
CA LEU A 150 0.56 10.96 -27.98
C LEU A 150 0.94 9.49 -27.81
N LYS A 151 0.43 8.61 -28.69
CA LYS A 151 0.76 7.18 -28.69
C LYS A 151 2.23 6.90 -28.99
N ARG A 152 2.93 7.81 -29.69
CA ARG A 152 4.36 7.71 -29.98
C ARG A 152 5.26 8.19 -28.83
N LEU A 153 4.70 8.93 -27.88
CA LEU A 153 5.42 9.42 -26.73
C LEU A 153 5.40 8.37 -25.61
N ASP A 154 6.46 8.36 -24.80
CA ASP A 154 6.50 7.51 -23.61
C ASP A 154 5.42 7.94 -22.60
N GLY A 155 4.83 6.96 -21.92
CA GLY A 155 3.81 7.20 -20.90
C GLY A 155 2.41 7.55 -21.44
N PHE A 156 2.06 7.07 -22.64
CA PHE A 156 0.68 7.17 -23.14
C PHE A 156 -0.31 6.51 -22.16
N GLY A 157 -1.24 7.30 -21.64
CA GLY A 157 -2.14 6.93 -20.54
C GLY A 157 -3.56 6.52 -20.99
N ASN A 158 -3.76 6.19 -22.27
CA ASN A 158 -5.05 5.80 -22.84
C ASN A 158 -6.18 6.78 -22.47
N GLY A 159 -7.21 6.30 -21.76
CA GLY A 159 -8.34 7.12 -21.32
C GLY A 159 -7.95 8.31 -20.44
N ARG A 160 -6.85 8.21 -19.67
CA ARG A 160 -6.34 9.35 -18.87
C ARG A 160 -5.91 10.50 -19.76
N ASP A 161 -5.25 10.17 -20.87
CA ASP A 161 -4.83 11.17 -21.86
C ASP A 161 -6.02 11.72 -22.62
N ALA A 162 -7.01 10.89 -22.95
CA ALA A 162 -8.23 11.35 -23.58
C ALA A 162 -9.02 12.32 -22.68
N VAL A 163 -9.09 12.07 -21.37
CA VAL A 163 -9.69 13.00 -20.41
C VAL A 163 -8.91 14.31 -20.35
N ARG A 164 -7.57 14.23 -20.29
CA ARG A 164 -6.71 15.43 -20.30
C ARG A 164 -6.86 16.26 -21.58
N VAL A 165 -6.93 15.60 -22.74
CA VAL A 165 -7.22 16.28 -24.02
C VAL A 165 -8.57 16.99 -23.96
N TRP A 166 -9.59 16.37 -23.37
CA TRP A 166 -10.89 17.01 -23.19
C TRP A 166 -10.82 18.26 -22.30
N GLU A 167 -10.11 18.19 -21.18
CA GLU A 167 -9.95 19.32 -20.27
C GLU A 167 -9.24 20.50 -20.96
N GLU A 168 -8.17 20.22 -21.69
CA GLU A 168 -7.44 21.23 -22.44
C GLU A 168 -8.28 21.83 -23.58
N LEU A 169 -9.08 21.01 -24.26
CA LEU A 169 -10.05 21.48 -25.27
C LEU A 169 -11.04 22.48 -24.67
N LEU A 170 -11.59 22.17 -23.48
CA LEU A 170 -12.51 23.06 -22.79
C LEU A 170 -11.82 24.37 -22.37
N GLN A 171 -10.55 24.32 -21.96
CA GLN A 171 -9.76 25.49 -21.62
C GLN A 171 -9.50 26.39 -22.84
N CYS A 172 -9.05 25.81 -23.95
CA CYS A 172 -8.84 26.54 -25.21
C CYS A 172 -10.14 27.21 -25.69
N ARG A 173 -11.24 26.45 -25.66
CA ARG A 173 -12.57 27.00 -25.96
C ARG A 173 -12.95 28.13 -25.01
N ALA A 174 -12.75 27.98 -23.71
CA ALA A 174 -13.12 29.01 -22.73
C ALA A 174 -12.40 30.33 -23.01
N GLN A 175 -11.12 30.28 -23.39
CA GLN A 175 -10.36 31.46 -23.81
C GLN A 175 -10.96 32.09 -25.08
N ARG A 176 -11.25 31.29 -26.11
CA ARG A 176 -11.88 31.78 -27.34
C ARG A 176 -13.24 32.43 -27.07
N VAL A 177 -14.08 31.81 -26.24
CA VAL A 177 -15.44 32.28 -25.92
C VAL A 177 -15.41 33.55 -25.07
N PHE A 178 -14.39 33.72 -24.23
CA PHE A 178 -14.17 34.96 -23.50
C PHE A 178 -13.95 36.15 -24.45
N ASP A 179 -13.15 35.96 -25.50
CA ASP A 179 -12.86 36.99 -26.50
C ASP A 179 -14.02 37.18 -27.49
N LEU A 180 -14.71 36.09 -27.86
CA LEU A 180 -15.79 36.03 -28.85
C LEU A 180 -16.94 35.14 -28.32
N PRO A 181 -18.00 35.74 -27.75
CA PRO A 181 -19.14 34.98 -27.25
C PRO A 181 -19.74 34.08 -28.34
N GLU A 182 -20.11 32.86 -27.96
CA GLU A 182 -20.74 31.89 -28.88
C GLU A 182 -22.19 31.60 -28.48
N ASP A 183 -23.04 31.45 -29.49
CA ASP A 183 -24.46 31.10 -29.30
C ASP A 183 -24.67 29.59 -29.11
N VAL A 184 -23.79 28.77 -29.69
CA VAL A 184 -23.82 27.30 -29.63
C VAL A 184 -22.51 26.80 -29.05
N ARG A 185 -22.60 25.81 -28.14
CA ARG A 185 -21.43 25.18 -27.54
C ARG A 185 -20.69 24.33 -28.56
N THR A 186 -19.62 24.88 -29.14
CA THR A 186 -18.86 24.23 -30.21
C THR A 186 -17.39 24.10 -29.87
N ILE A 187 -16.80 22.94 -30.18
CA ILE A 187 -15.35 22.73 -30.15
C ILE A 187 -14.83 22.80 -31.57
N THR A 188 -13.98 23.79 -31.83
CA THR A 188 -13.43 24.08 -33.16
C THR A 188 -12.16 23.30 -33.43
N ALA A 189 -11.76 23.23 -34.70
CA ALA A 189 -10.48 22.62 -35.07
C ALA A 189 -9.28 23.39 -34.49
N ASN A 190 -9.41 24.72 -34.33
CA ASN A 190 -8.39 25.56 -33.73
C ASN A 190 -8.25 25.29 -32.22
N ASP A 191 -9.37 25.13 -31.50
CA ASP A 191 -9.35 24.75 -30.08
C ASP A 191 -8.60 23.41 -29.90
N ALA A 192 -8.85 22.44 -30.79
CA ALA A 192 -8.14 21.16 -30.80
C ALA A 192 -6.67 21.28 -31.13
N GLN A 193 -6.29 22.12 -32.10
CA GLN A 193 -4.90 22.31 -32.44
C GLN A 193 -4.11 22.92 -31.27
N MET A 194 -4.64 23.98 -30.65
CA MET A 194 -4.01 24.62 -29.50
C MET A 194 -3.87 23.65 -28.32
N ALA A 195 -4.92 22.88 -28.03
CA ALA A 195 -4.88 21.87 -26.97
C ALA A 195 -3.84 20.78 -27.26
N GLY A 196 -3.79 20.29 -28.49
CA GLY A 196 -2.80 19.31 -28.92
C GLY A 196 -1.37 19.79 -28.80
N GLU A 197 -1.09 21.01 -29.28
CA GLU A 197 0.23 21.64 -29.17
C GLU A 197 0.67 21.80 -27.72
N GLY A 198 -0.23 22.26 -26.83
CA GLY A 198 0.07 22.41 -25.40
C GLY A 198 0.42 21.08 -24.73
N ILE A 199 -0.38 20.03 -24.94
CA ILE A 199 -0.15 18.72 -24.33
C ILE A 199 1.12 18.07 -24.88
N LEU A 200 1.33 18.12 -26.20
CA LEU A 200 2.51 17.53 -26.84
C LEU A 200 3.79 18.28 -26.45
N ALA A 201 3.76 19.61 -26.38
CA ALA A 201 4.90 20.41 -25.93
C ALA A 201 5.26 20.11 -24.47
N ALA A 202 4.27 19.95 -23.59
CA ALA A 202 4.50 19.60 -22.19
C ALA A 202 5.14 18.21 -21.99
N ARG A 203 5.06 17.32 -22.98
CA ARG A 203 5.61 15.96 -22.93
C ARG A 203 6.91 15.76 -23.70
N ARG A 204 7.23 16.67 -24.63
CA ARG A 204 8.51 16.61 -25.33
C ARG A 204 9.61 17.14 -24.40
N PRO A 205 10.71 16.41 -24.19
CA PRO A 205 11.83 16.94 -23.44
C PRO A 205 12.37 18.22 -24.13
N PRO A 206 12.90 19.20 -23.38
CA PRO A 206 13.40 20.46 -23.94
C PRO A 206 14.50 20.28 -25.00
N ASP A 207 15.24 19.17 -24.92
CA ASP A 207 16.23 18.76 -25.91
C ASP A 207 15.81 17.42 -26.52
N GLY A 208 15.59 17.41 -27.83
CA GLY A 208 15.00 16.30 -28.58
C GLY A 208 15.82 15.01 -28.59
N GLN A 209 15.72 14.22 -27.52
CA GLN A 209 15.94 12.79 -27.55
C GLN A 209 14.74 12.07 -26.94
N VAL A 210 14.10 11.25 -27.76
CA VAL A 210 13.07 10.30 -27.33
C VAL A 210 13.80 9.20 -26.56
N LEU A 211 13.75 9.26 -25.24
CA LEU A 211 14.23 8.17 -24.39
C LEU A 211 13.16 7.09 -24.37
N SER A 212 13.19 6.18 -25.34
CA SER A 212 12.47 4.91 -25.26
C SER A 212 12.83 4.22 -23.94
N GLN A 213 11.95 4.33 -22.95
CA GLN A 213 12.05 3.58 -21.70
C GLN A 213 10.89 2.59 -21.63
N SER A 214 11.07 1.47 -22.31
CA SER A 214 10.81 0.20 -21.64
C SER A 214 11.91 0.00 -20.61
N SER A 215 11.73 0.54 -19.40
CA SER A 215 12.35 0.21 -18.09
C SER A 215 12.40 1.47 -17.25
N MET A 216 11.59 1.54 -16.19
CA MET A 216 11.89 2.43 -15.07
C MET A 216 13.30 2.08 -14.54
N PRO A 217 14.20 3.04 -14.31
CA PRO A 217 15.39 2.79 -13.52
C PRO A 217 14.97 2.72 -12.04
N SER A 218 14.93 1.50 -11.50
CA SER A 218 15.02 1.30 -10.07
C SER A 218 16.48 1.52 -9.65
N ASP A 219 16.86 2.75 -9.33
CA ASP A 219 18.09 2.99 -8.58
C ASP A 219 17.97 4.26 -7.76
N ASN A 220 17.68 4.05 -6.47
CA ASN A 220 17.90 5.03 -5.41
C ASN A 220 19.35 4.84 -4.93
N PRO A 221 20.22 5.86 -4.92
CA PRO A 221 21.65 5.67 -4.76
C PRO A 221 22.06 5.62 -3.28
N ILE A 222 21.88 4.48 -2.60
CA ILE A 222 22.55 4.19 -1.32
C ILE A 222 22.85 2.70 -1.20
N PHE A 223 23.90 2.22 -1.89
CA PHE A 223 24.92 1.34 -1.30
C PHE A 223 26.04 1.11 -2.32
N ARG A 224 27.23 1.62 -2.00
CA ARG A 224 28.45 1.41 -2.77
C ARG A 224 29.26 0.36 -2.02
N THR A 225 29.09 -0.91 -2.35
CA THR A 225 30.04 -1.96 -1.94
C THR A 225 31.06 -2.18 -3.04
N GLN A 226 32.32 -1.98 -2.66
CA GLN A 226 33.50 -2.16 -3.50
C GLN A 226 33.62 -3.58 -4.05
N GLU A 227 34.08 -3.60 -5.29
CA GLU A 227 34.45 -4.73 -6.14
C GLU A 227 35.46 -5.69 -5.49
N GLN A 228 35.27 -7.00 -5.72
CA GLN A 228 36.39 -7.93 -5.91
C GLN A 228 36.09 -8.87 -7.10
N HIS A 229 37.01 -8.86 -8.05
CA HIS A 229 37.04 -9.68 -9.27
C HIS A 229 37.63 -11.10 -8.99
N PRO A 230 37.57 -12.04 -9.97
CA PRO A 230 37.31 -13.45 -9.74
C PRO A 230 38.56 -14.33 -9.65
N GLY A 231 38.44 -15.49 -9.01
CA GLY A 231 39.47 -16.53 -9.06
C GLY A 231 39.03 -17.88 -8.49
N MET A 232 39.00 -18.89 -9.36
CA MET A 232 39.19 -20.32 -9.08
C MET A 232 38.15 -21.07 -8.20
N LEU A 233 37.22 -21.73 -8.89
CA LEU A 233 36.69 -23.02 -8.49
C LEU A 233 37.74 -24.09 -8.76
N GLN A 234 38.39 -24.61 -7.71
CA GLN A 234 38.94 -25.96 -7.71
C GLN A 234 39.32 -26.41 -6.30
N HIS A 235 38.89 -27.64 -5.96
CA HIS A 235 39.16 -28.38 -4.73
C HIS A 235 38.38 -27.87 -3.51
N LEU A 236 37.79 -28.69 -2.65
CA LEU A 236 37.75 -30.14 -2.55
C LEU A 236 36.52 -30.45 -1.70
N SER A 237 35.75 -31.45 -2.12
CA SER A 237 35.04 -32.34 -1.20
C SER A 237 35.93 -32.69 -0.01
N GLU A 238 35.42 -32.55 1.23
CA GLU A 238 35.53 -33.56 2.29
C GLU A 238 34.99 -33.04 3.63
N GLN A 239 34.13 -33.88 4.22
CA GLN A 239 34.05 -34.15 5.66
C GLN A 239 33.24 -33.18 6.54
N ILE A 240 31.96 -33.57 6.65
CA ILE A 240 31.21 -33.63 7.90
C ILE A 240 31.97 -34.54 8.89
N GLU A 241 32.21 -34.07 10.12
CA GLU A 241 32.18 -34.81 11.41
C GLU A 241 32.73 -33.87 12.51
N MET A 242 31.92 -33.44 13.49
CA MET A 242 31.64 -34.08 14.79
C MET A 242 32.61 -33.67 15.92
N GLN A 243 32.02 -33.57 17.13
CA GLN A 243 32.62 -33.58 18.47
C GLN A 243 33.14 -32.24 19.02
N GLU A 244 33.08 -31.94 20.32
CA GLU A 244 32.21 -32.26 21.46
C GLU A 244 32.68 -31.31 22.59
N ALA A 245 31.91 -31.26 23.68
CA ALA A 245 32.05 -30.41 24.86
C ALA A 245 33.41 -30.47 25.59
N GLU A 246 33.71 -29.41 26.35
CA GLU A 246 34.39 -29.53 27.65
C GLU A 246 33.91 -28.45 28.63
N GLU A 247 33.35 -28.91 29.76
CA GLU A 247 33.09 -28.14 30.99
C GLU A 247 34.39 -27.99 31.79
N ILE A 248 34.54 -26.90 32.56
CA ILE A 248 35.16 -26.95 33.91
C ILE A 248 34.73 -25.74 34.75
N SER A 249 34.58 -26.05 36.03
CA SER A 249 34.05 -25.34 37.19
C SER A 249 34.94 -24.23 37.79
N THR A 250 34.34 -23.30 38.53
CA THR A 250 34.48 -23.05 39.99
C THR A 250 34.15 -21.60 40.36
N GLU A 251 33.56 -21.46 41.55
CA GLU A 251 32.95 -20.28 42.16
C GLU A 251 33.98 -19.24 42.64
N ASP A 252 33.66 -17.94 42.54
CA ASP A 252 33.97 -16.91 43.55
C ASP A 252 33.21 -15.58 43.31
N GLU A 253 32.88 -14.91 44.41
CA GLU A 253 31.87 -13.86 44.60
C GLU A 253 32.24 -12.41 44.17
N VAL A 254 31.24 -11.75 43.53
CA VAL A 254 30.76 -10.35 43.64
C VAL A 254 31.72 -9.15 43.44
N GLU A 255 31.57 -8.46 42.29
CA GLU A 255 31.46 -6.98 42.20
C GLU A 255 30.93 -6.52 40.81
N TRP A 256 30.10 -5.48 40.79
CA TRP A 256 29.21 -5.08 39.69
C TRP A 256 29.91 -4.70 38.37
N LYS A 257 29.44 -5.28 37.25
CA LYS A 257 29.66 -4.75 35.89
C LYS A 257 28.33 -4.55 35.16
N GLU A 258 27.91 -3.30 35.06
CA GLU A 258 27.04 -2.84 33.97
C GLU A 258 27.84 -2.92 32.67
N ALA A 259 27.50 -3.85 31.80
CA ALA A 259 27.62 -3.74 30.34
C ALA A 259 27.22 -5.08 29.73
N ASP A 260 26.04 -5.10 29.12
CA ASP A 260 25.76 -5.73 27.83
C ASP A 260 24.39 -5.20 27.38
N VAL A 261 24.42 -3.98 26.84
CA VAL A 261 23.36 -3.50 25.95
C VAL A 261 23.93 -3.62 24.55
N GLU A 262 24.00 -4.86 24.07
CA GLU A 262 24.14 -5.17 22.65
C GLU A 262 22.88 -5.94 22.23
N ASN A 263 22.43 -5.64 21.00
CA ASN A 263 21.16 -6.00 20.37
C ASN A 263 19.92 -5.22 20.82
N VAL A 264 19.66 -4.09 20.15
CA VAL A 264 18.28 -3.77 19.74
C VAL A 264 17.93 -4.72 18.57
N VAL A 265 17.84 -6.00 18.90
CA VAL A 265 16.86 -6.89 18.29
C VAL A 265 15.57 -6.49 18.99
N GLU A 266 14.53 -6.19 18.22
CA GLU A 266 13.16 -6.21 18.75
C GLU A 266 12.95 -7.62 19.31
N VAL A 267 13.21 -7.81 20.61
CA VAL A 267 12.72 -8.98 21.32
C VAL A 267 11.24 -8.75 21.43
N GLU A 268 10.53 -9.40 20.53
CA GLU A 268 9.11 -9.70 20.62
C GLU A 268 8.80 -9.96 22.09
N ALA A 269 8.02 -9.06 22.70
CA ALA A 269 7.25 -9.43 23.85
C ALA A 269 6.38 -10.59 23.37
N GLU A 270 6.56 -11.78 23.94
CA GLU A 270 5.59 -12.85 23.80
C GLU A 270 4.23 -12.28 24.24
N GLU A 271 3.39 -11.88 23.28
CA GLU A 271 2.00 -11.56 23.56
C GLU A 271 1.23 -12.89 23.63
N ASP A 272 0.85 -13.23 24.86
CA ASP A 272 -0.26 -14.13 25.21
C ASP A 272 -1.47 -13.88 24.27
N PRO A 273 -2.28 -14.91 23.97
CA PRO A 273 -3.22 -14.91 22.85
C PRO A 273 -4.20 -13.74 22.89
N GLU A 274 -4.24 -12.96 21.80
CA GLU A 274 -5.22 -11.89 21.60
C GLU A 274 -6.65 -12.46 21.67
N ILE A 275 -7.36 -12.10 22.76
CA ILE A 275 -8.81 -12.20 22.86
C ILE A 275 -9.39 -11.27 21.80
N GLU A 276 -10.13 -11.83 20.84
CA GLU A 276 -10.81 -11.09 19.77
C GLU A 276 -11.56 -9.86 20.33
N GLU A 277 -11.14 -8.66 19.94
CA GLU A 277 -11.91 -7.45 20.16
C GLU A 277 -13.15 -7.50 19.27
N ILE A 278 -14.29 -7.85 19.86
CA ILE A 278 -15.59 -7.69 19.22
C ILE A 278 -15.91 -6.19 19.23
N ASP A 279 -15.90 -5.56 18.05
CA ASP A 279 -16.40 -4.20 17.82
C ASP A 279 -17.92 -4.18 18.03
N ASP A 280 -18.35 -3.71 19.20
CA ASP A 280 -19.78 -3.61 19.56
C ASP A 280 -20.51 -2.44 18.87
N ASP A 281 -19.83 -1.64 18.02
CA ASP A 281 -20.39 -0.39 17.48
C ASP A 281 -21.19 -0.58 16.17
N LYS A 282 -21.48 -1.82 15.75
CA LYS A 282 -22.39 -2.12 14.62
C LYS A 282 -23.30 -3.33 14.85
N SER A 283 -23.76 -3.54 16.07
CA SER A 283 -25.03 -4.23 16.26
C SER A 283 -26.01 -3.29 16.94
N THR A 284 -27.01 -2.83 16.19
CA THR A 284 -28.31 -2.55 16.80
C THR A 284 -28.81 -3.86 17.38
N ILE A 285 -28.32 -4.20 18.59
CA ILE A 285 -28.87 -5.27 19.40
C ILE A 285 -30.30 -4.83 19.68
N ASN A 286 -31.25 -5.67 19.29
CA ASN A 286 -32.64 -5.44 19.63
C ASN A 286 -32.71 -5.37 21.17
N GLU A 287 -33.00 -4.19 21.73
CA GLU A 287 -33.20 -4.00 23.18
C GLU A 287 -34.46 -4.72 23.68
N GLU A 288 -35.21 -5.34 22.77
CA GLU A 288 -36.40 -6.11 23.08
C GLU A 288 -36.04 -7.48 23.67
N ARG A 289 -36.53 -7.73 24.88
CA ARG A 289 -36.48 -9.02 25.56
C ARG A 289 -37.14 -10.10 24.72
N ASP A 290 -36.40 -11.17 24.43
CA ASP A 290 -36.93 -12.33 23.72
C ASP A 290 -38.10 -12.96 24.48
N ALA A 291 -39.19 -13.21 23.76
CA ALA A 291 -40.41 -13.76 24.33
C ALA A 291 -40.17 -15.19 24.84
N GLY A 292 -40.27 -15.38 26.17
CA GLY A 292 -40.17 -16.68 26.83
C GLY A 292 -39.00 -16.85 27.81
N VAL A 293 -38.11 -15.86 27.95
CA VAL A 293 -37.03 -15.87 28.94
C VAL A 293 -37.57 -15.44 30.31
N SER A 294 -37.19 -16.12 31.40
CA SER A 294 -37.62 -15.75 32.76
C SER A 294 -36.97 -14.44 33.23
N ASP A 295 -37.56 -13.77 34.24
CA ASP A 295 -37.00 -12.52 34.77
C ASP A 295 -35.61 -12.72 35.39
N GLU A 296 -35.40 -13.85 36.09
CA GLU A 296 -34.13 -14.20 36.73
C GLU A 296 -33.02 -14.47 35.71
N ASP A 297 -33.31 -15.24 34.66
CA ASP A 297 -32.33 -15.56 33.61
C ASP A 297 -31.94 -14.31 32.81
N TRP A 298 -32.89 -13.37 32.62
CA TRP A 298 -32.63 -12.12 31.91
C TRP A 298 -31.70 -11.19 32.71
N GLU A 299 -31.93 -11.04 34.01
CA GLU A 299 -31.06 -10.25 34.89
C GLU A 299 -29.65 -10.84 35.03
N GLU A 300 -29.52 -12.17 35.03
CA GLU A 300 -28.23 -12.86 35.05
C GLU A 300 -27.45 -12.61 33.76
N LEU A 301 -28.11 -12.67 32.60
CA LEU A 301 -27.51 -12.39 31.30
C LEU A 301 -27.05 -10.93 31.15
N GLU A 302 -27.84 -9.96 31.62
CA GLU A 302 -27.44 -8.55 31.61
C GLU A 302 -26.23 -8.30 32.51
N ARG A 303 -26.18 -8.95 33.67
CA ARG A 303 -25.03 -8.85 34.58
C ARG A 303 -23.77 -9.44 33.94
N ALA A 304 -23.89 -10.62 33.33
CA ALA A 304 -22.78 -11.28 32.63
C ALA A 304 -22.26 -10.45 31.45
N LYS A 305 -23.16 -9.84 30.64
CA LYS A 305 -22.77 -8.93 29.55
C LYS A 305 -22.02 -7.70 30.07
N LYS A 306 -22.51 -7.09 31.15
CA LYS A 306 -21.89 -5.92 31.77
C LYS A 306 -20.51 -6.22 32.36
N ASP A 307 -20.36 -7.38 33.01
CA ASP A 307 -19.10 -7.82 33.58
C ASP A 307 -18.08 -8.15 32.47
N HIS A 308 -18.53 -8.78 31.38
CA HIS A 308 -17.68 -9.04 30.21
C HIS A 308 -17.21 -7.76 29.51
N ALA A 309 -18.13 -6.81 29.29
CA ALA A 309 -17.78 -5.50 28.73
C ALA A 309 -16.83 -4.71 29.64
N ALA A 310 -16.99 -4.81 30.97
CA ALA A 310 -16.08 -4.19 31.93
C ALA A 310 -14.68 -4.84 31.89
N HIS A 311 -14.61 -6.17 31.74
CA HIS A 311 -13.37 -6.90 31.64
C HIS A 311 -12.57 -6.55 30.37
N LEU A 312 -13.23 -6.52 29.21
CA LEU A 312 -12.60 -6.12 27.94
C LEU A 312 -12.06 -4.69 28.00
N ASN A 313 -12.85 -3.75 28.53
CA ASN A 313 -12.40 -2.36 28.70
C ASN A 313 -11.22 -2.23 29.68
N ALA A 314 -11.13 -3.09 30.70
CA ALA A 314 -10.00 -3.11 31.62
C ALA A 314 -8.72 -3.62 30.93
N LEU A 315 -8.83 -4.66 30.08
CA LEU A 315 -7.70 -5.18 29.28
C LEU A 315 -7.19 -4.14 28.27
N LYS A 316 -8.09 -3.47 27.53
CA LYS A 316 -7.70 -2.39 26.60
C LYS A 316 -6.92 -1.29 27.32
N ARG A 317 -7.41 -0.83 28.48
CA ARG A 317 -6.72 0.18 29.30
C ARG A 317 -5.37 -0.29 29.80
N ALA A 318 -5.22 -1.56 30.17
CA ALA A 318 -3.95 -2.12 30.60
C ALA A 318 -2.93 -2.15 29.44
N ARG A 319 -3.35 -2.53 28.23
CA ARG A 319 -2.50 -2.53 27.03
C ARG A 319 -2.04 -1.11 26.65
N GLU A 320 -2.96 -0.15 26.68
CA GLU A 320 -2.62 1.27 26.44
C GLU A 320 -1.63 1.81 27.49
N GLN A 321 -1.81 1.45 28.76
CA GLN A 321 -0.89 1.85 29.83
C GLN A 321 0.50 1.24 29.66
N ALA A 322 0.60 -0.04 29.30
CA ALA A 322 1.86 -0.71 29.04
C ALA A 322 2.62 -0.07 27.86
N LYS A 323 1.91 0.23 26.76
CA LYS A 323 2.48 0.94 25.60
C LYS A 323 3.02 2.31 25.98
N LEU A 324 2.26 3.08 26.77
CA LEU A 324 2.68 4.41 27.23
C LEU A 324 3.87 4.34 28.20
N GLU A 325 3.96 3.31 29.03
CA GLU A 325 5.10 3.07 29.91
C GLU A 325 6.37 2.71 29.11
N GLU A 326 6.23 1.87 28.08
CA GLU A 326 7.33 1.51 27.19
C GLU A 326 7.85 2.73 26.41
N GLU A 327 6.96 3.54 25.84
CA GLU A 327 7.31 4.79 25.17
C GLU A 327 8.07 5.74 26.11
N ARG A 328 7.62 5.84 27.38
CA ARG A 328 8.32 6.63 28.41
C ARG A 328 9.70 6.06 28.71
N ARG A 329 9.87 4.74 28.74
CA ARG A 329 11.15 4.07 28.97
C ARG A 329 12.10 4.33 27.79
N ARG A 330 11.64 4.16 26.55
CA ARG A 330 12.41 4.45 25.33
C ARG A 330 12.83 5.93 25.26
N ALA A 331 11.92 6.86 25.55
CA ALA A 331 12.22 8.29 25.59
C ALA A 331 13.27 8.66 26.65
N LYS A 332 13.22 8.04 27.84
CA LYS A 332 14.24 8.22 28.88
C LYS A 332 15.61 7.69 28.43
N ALA A 333 15.65 6.50 27.82
CA ALA A 333 16.88 5.91 27.31
C ALA A 333 17.53 6.77 26.22
N ILE A 334 16.74 7.33 25.29
CA ILE A 334 17.21 8.27 24.28
C ILE A 334 17.78 9.55 24.94
N GLN A 335 17.08 10.13 25.91
CA GLN A 335 17.57 11.32 26.63
C GLN A 335 18.89 11.06 27.35
N GLU A 336 19.04 9.89 27.97
CA GLU A 336 20.26 9.49 28.67
C GLU A 336 21.44 9.30 27.70
N LYS A 337 21.20 8.62 26.57
CA LYS A 337 22.22 8.45 25.53
C LYS A 337 22.65 9.77 24.91
N ILE A 338 21.72 10.69 24.66
CA ILE A 338 22.05 12.04 24.18
C ILE A 338 22.93 12.78 25.21
N ARG A 339 22.65 12.64 26.52
CA ARG A 339 23.48 13.22 27.59
C ARG A 339 24.88 12.62 27.65
N GLN A 340 25.05 11.34 27.32
CA GLN A 340 26.36 10.69 27.23
C GLN A 340 27.17 11.20 26.03
N ILE A 341 26.51 11.40 24.88
CA ILE A 341 27.16 11.89 23.65
C ILE A 341 27.55 13.37 23.75
N CYS A 342 26.63 14.19 24.25
CA CYS A 342 26.82 15.63 24.39
C CYS A 342 26.18 16.10 25.70
N PRO A 343 26.92 16.09 26.83
CA PRO A 343 26.39 16.56 28.10
C PRO A 343 26.17 18.08 28.02
N CYS A 344 24.95 18.55 28.27
CA CYS A 344 24.71 19.96 28.47
C CYS A 344 25.14 20.35 29.90
N PRO A 345 26.12 21.26 30.08
CA PRO A 345 26.60 21.63 31.42
C PRO A 345 25.53 22.27 32.31
N ALA A 346 24.50 22.86 31.71
CA ALA A 346 23.37 23.48 32.39
C ALA A 346 22.20 22.52 32.69
N GLY A 347 22.29 21.23 32.30
CA GLY A 347 21.29 20.21 32.65
C GLY A 347 19.96 20.31 31.90
N PHE A 348 19.86 21.11 30.84
CA PHE A 348 18.63 21.27 30.07
C PHE A 348 18.17 19.97 29.41
N LYS A 349 16.85 19.83 29.27
CA LYS A 349 16.22 18.74 28.50
C LYS A 349 16.50 18.89 27.01
N TRP A 350 16.55 17.76 26.30
CA TRP A 350 16.74 17.73 24.86
C TRP A 350 15.40 17.58 24.15
N TYR A 351 15.24 18.27 23.03
CA TYR A 351 14.02 18.27 22.23
C TYR A 351 14.35 17.90 20.80
N LYS A 352 13.47 17.12 20.17
CA LYS A 352 13.61 16.78 18.76
C LYS A 352 13.46 18.03 17.91
N SER A 353 14.39 18.26 16.99
CA SER A 353 14.44 19.45 16.13
C SER A 353 15.03 19.08 14.77
N GLY A 354 14.16 18.84 13.79
CA GLY A 354 14.56 18.44 12.44
C GLY A 354 15.30 17.10 12.43
N SER A 355 16.49 17.07 11.81
CA SER A 355 17.35 15.90 11.65
C SER A 355 18.20 15.54 12.89
N GLY A 356 17.75 15.96 14.08
CA GLY A 356 18.48 15.73 15.31
C GLY A 356 17.76 16.22 16.56
N TRP A 357 18.52 16.36 17.63
CA TRP A 357 18.09 16.76 18.95
C TRP A 357 18.82 18.02 19.38
N ARG A 358 18.07 19.00 19.87
CA ARG A 358 18.59 20.28 20.35
C ARG A 358 18.30 20.44 21.83
N CYS A 359 19.30 20.86 22.58
CA CYS A 359 19.16 21.19 23.99
C CYS A 359 18.20 22.39 24.17
N GLY A 360 17.42 22.42 25.25
CA GLY A 360 16.49 23.50 25.56
C GLY A 360 17.12 24.90 25.67
N GLY A 361 18.42 24.97 25.97
CA GLY A 361 19.19 26.23 25.94
C GLY A 361 19.66 26.66 24.53
N GLY A 362 19.45 25.83 23.51
CA GLY A 362 19.79 26.13 22.11
C GLY A 362 21.29 26.06 21.75
N SER A 363 22.18 25.84 22.71
CA SER A 363 23.64 25.85 22.44
C SER A 363 24.21 24.52 21.96
N HIS A 364 23.48 23.41 22.10
CA HIS A 364 23.98 22.07 21.76
C HIS A 364 23.01 21.33 20.84
N PHE A 365 23.58 20.55 19.91
CA PHE A 365 22.85 19.78 18.92
C PHE A 365 23.51 18.42 18.71
N VAL A 366 22.72 17.36 18.63
CA VAL A 366 23.14 15.98 18.32
C VAL A 366 22.33 15.51 17.11
N SER A 367 23.00 15.08 16.04
CA SER A 367 22.30 14.60 14.85
C SER A 367 21.73 13.19 15.06
N ASP A 368 20.71 12.84 14.28
CA ASP A 368 20.12 11.49 14.32
C ASP A 368 21.12 10.41 13.92
N ALA A 369 21.98 10.69 12.94
CA ALA A 369 23.05 9.78 12.55
C ALA A 369 24.05 9.51 13.70
N GLN A 370 24.41 10.55 14.44
CA GLN A 370 25.33 10.44 15.58
C GLN A 370 24.69 9.69 16.76
N LEU A 371 23.39 9.89 16.99
CA LEU A 371 22.64 9.15 18.00
C LEU A 371 22.50 7.66 17.61
N ASN A 372 22.11 7.38 16.37
CA ASN A 372 21.90 6.01 15.88
C ASN A 372 23.20 5.20 15.86
N SER A 373 24.35 5.82 15.56
CA SER A 373 25.67 5.16 15.62
C SER A 373 26.06 4.64 17.02
N GLN A 374 25.36 5.07 18.07
CA GLN A 374 25.60 4.63 19.46
C GLN A 374 24.66 3.50 19.90
N PHE A 375 23.64 3.18 19.08
CA PHE A 375 22.71 2.08 19.28
C PHE A 375 23.01 0.89 18.35
N THR A 376 23.65 1.12 17.21
CA THR A 376 24.21 0.08 16.35
C THR A 376 25.62 -0.26 16.81
N ARG A 377 25.74 -1.19 17.77
CA ARG A 377 26.97 -1.95 17.98
C ARG A 377 26.66 -3.42 17.82
#